data_AF-A0A974ANK3-F1
#
_entry.id   AF-A0A974ANK3-F1
#
_cell.length_a   1.000
_cell.length_b   1.000
_cell.length_c   1.000
_cell.angle_alpha   90.00
_cell.angle_beta   90.00
_cell.angle_gamma   90.00
#
_symmetry.space_group_name_H-M   'P 1'
#
loop_
_entity.id
_entity.type
_entity.pdbx_description
1 polymer ?
#
loop_
_entity_poly.entity_id
_entity_poly.type
_entity_poly.pdbx_seq_one_letter_code
_entity_poly.pdbx_strand_id
1 'polypeptide(L)'
;MTDFFTPFCKSDWIRCSLRLVFACFLLAGGWARAEGVTEITQLRIERSDDEWQLSAQLQFEVPAAVEDALLKGIPMVFVTSADVLRERWYWWYDKKVVSVERNMRLAYQPLTRRWRLNVNSGPVASSSVGLALNQSFDTLAQALSAIK
;
A
#
# COMPACT_ATOMS: atom_id res chain seq x y z
N MET A 1 25.32 -15.52 65.98
CA MET A 1 24.06 -16.18 66.32
C MET A 1 22.95 -15.17 66.12
N THR A 2 22.27 -15.22 64.97
CA THR A 2 20.96 -14.61 64.71
C THR A 2 20.49 -15.08 63.34
N ASP A 3 19.45 -15.90 63.41
CA ASP A 3 18.65 -16.46 62.32
C ASP A 3 17.80 -15.41 61.62
N PHE A 4 17.35 -15.72 60.39
CA PHE A 4 15.94 -15.98 60.03
C PHE A 4 15.75 -15.72 58.54
N PHE A 5 15.93 -16.79 57.76
CA PHE A 5 15.38 -16.87 56.40
C PHE A 5 13.85 -16.93 56.53
N THR A 6 13.15 -15.97 55.92
CA THR A 6 11.71 -16.07 55.66
C THR A 6 11.41 -15.87 54.17
N PRO A 7 10.34 -16.52 53.69
CA PRO A 7 10.26 -17.05 52.34
C PRO A 7 9.26 -16.23 51.51
N PHE A 8 9.77 -15.45 50.57
CA PHE A 8 8.98 -14.71 49.59
C PHE A 8 9.92 -14.60 48.38
N CYS A 9 9.68 -15.16 47.20
CA CYS A 9 8.53 -14.81 46.38
C CYS A 9 8.50 -15.73 45.13
N LYS A 10 7.87 -16.90 45.22
CA LYS A 10 7.64 -17.78 44.05
C LYS A 10 6.63 -17.17 43.06
N SER A 11 5.79 -16.23 43.52
CA SER A 11 4.79 -15.52 42.71
C SER A 11 5.36 -14.35 41.91
N ASP A 12 6.42 -13.68 42.39
CA ASP A 12 7.07 -12.60 41.63
C ASP A 12 7.89 -13.14 40.47
N TRP A 13 8.48 -14.34 40.57
CA TRP A 13 9.18 -14.94 39.43
C TRP A 13 8.22 -15.23 38.26
N ILE A 14 7.02 -15.72 38.54
CA ILE A 14 6.00 -15.99 37.51
C ILE A 14 5.50 -14.67 36.90
N ARG A 15 5.33 -13.62 37.72
CA ARG A 15 4.94 -12.28 37.22
C ARG A 15 6.03 -11.63 36.39
N CYS A 16 7.29 -11.79 36.79
CA CYS A 16 8.45 -11.31 36.04
C CYS A 16 8.64 -12.08 34.73
N SER A 17 8.49 -13.41 34.73
CA SER A 17 8.59 -14.20 33.50
C SER A 17 7.45 -13.90 32.53
N LEU A 18 6.22 -13.71 33.02
CA LEU A 18 5.09 -13.31 32.18
C LEU A 18 5.29 -11.91 31.58
N ARG A 19 5.82 -10.96 32.36
CA ARG A 19 6.19 -9.62 31.87
C ARG A 19 7.32 -9.67 30.85
N LEU A 20 8.30 -10.53 31.04
CA LEU A 20 9.43 -10.71 30.11
C LEU A 20 8.97 -11.34 28.79
N VAL A 21 8.08 -12.34 28.84
CA VAL A 21 7.49 -12.95 27.64
C VAL A 21 6.60 -11.93 26.91
N PHE A 22 5.81 -11.13 27.61
CA PHE A 22 4.98 -10.09 27.00
C PHE A 22 5.81 -8.95 26.38
N ALA A 23 6.91 -8.56 27.04
CA ALA A 23 7.87 -7.60 26.51
C ALA A 23 8.60 -8.16 25.26
N CYS A 24 9.00 -9.43 25.28
CA CYS A 24 9.57 -10.10 24.12
C CYS A 24 8.56 -10.24 22.98
N PHE A 25 7.28 -10.46 23.27
CA PHE A 25 6.23 -10.53 22.24
C PHE A 25 5.97 -9.16 21.59
N LEU A 26 6.03 -8.08 22.39
CA LEU A 26 5.94 -6.70 21.88
C LEU A 26 7.18 -6.27 21.08
N LEU A 27 8.36 -6.80 21.40
CA LEU A 27 9.60 -6.58 20.64
C LEU A 27 9.70 -7.46 19.39
N ALA A 28 9.09 -8.65 19.40
CA ALA A 28 9.04 -9.58 18.27
C ALA A 28 7.93 -9.25 17.26
N GLY A 29 7.04 -8.30 17.58
CA GLY A 29 6.22 -7.56 16.60
C GLY A 29 7.09 -6.65 15.72
N GLY A 30 8.16 -7.20 15.16
CA GLY A 30 9.04 -6.55 14.23
C GLY A 30 8.20 -6.01 13.08
N TRP A 31 8.35 -4.71 12.85
CA TRP A 31 7.72 -3.98 11.77
C TRP A 31 7.82 -4.77 10.46
N ALA A 32 6.73 -5.41 10.06
CA ALA A 32 6.52 -5.80 8.68
C ALA A 32 6.28 -4.53 7.87
N ARG A 33 7.34 -3.74 7.70
CA ARG A 33 7.38 -2.60 6.80
C ARG A 33 7.58 -3.17 5.40
N ALA A 34 6.48 -3.31 4.67
CA ALA A 34 6.55 -3.30 3.22
C ALA A 34 6.94 -1.87 2.79
N GLU A 35 8.22 -1.52 2.91
CA GLU A 35 8.80 -0.31 2.34
C GLU A 35 8.89 -0.49 0.83
N GLY A 36 7.76 -0.30 0.14
CA GLY A 36 7.80 0.10 -1.25
C GLY A 36 8.15 1.59 -1.28
N VAL A 37 9.41 1.93 -1.55
CA VAL A 37 9.81 3.32 -1.83
C VAL A 37 9.05 3.75 -3.07
N THR A 38 7.98 4.51 -2.86
CA THR A 38 7.13 5.10 -3.89
C THR A 38 7.43 6.59 -3.87
N GLU A 39 8.37 7.01 -4.72
CA GLU A 39 8.74 8.41 -4.85
C GLU A 39 7.81 9.08 -5.86
N ILE A 40 7.18 10.19 -5.46
CA ILE A 40 6.36 11.00 -6.36
C ILE A 40 7.30 11.93 -7.11
N THR A 41 7.61 11.61 -8.37
CA THR A 41 8.54 12.42 -9.18
C THR A 41 7.91 13.72 -9.64
N GLN A 42 6.63 13.67 -10.03
CA GLN A 42 5.93 14.83 -10.54
C GLN A 42 4.48 14.83 -10.07
N LEU A 43 4.04 15.95 -9.51
CA LEU A 43 2.64 16.20 -9.17
C LEU A 43 2.21 17.49 -9.86
N ARG A 44 1.17 17.40 -10.69
CA ARG A 44 0.61 18.52 -11.44
C ARG A 44 -0.88 18.58 -11.17
N ILE A 45 -1.34 19.75 -10.74
CA ILE A 45 -2.74 20.05 -10.52
C ILE A 45 -3.11 21.16 -11.47
N GLU A 46 -3.99 20.86 -12.41
CA GLU A 46 -4.52 21.83 -13.37
C GLU A 46 -6.01 22.04 -13.10
N ARG A 47 -6.45 23.29 -13.26
CA ARG A 47 -7.86 23.66 -13.21
C ARG A 47 -8.31 23.95 -14.63
N SER A 48 -9.22 23.14 -15.16
CA SER A 48 -9.76 23.29 -16.52
C SER A 48 -11.28 23.38 -16.44
N ASP A 49 -11.88 24.43 -16.99
CA ASP A 49 -13.33 24.56 -17.26
C ASP A 49 -14.25 23.95 -16.16
N ASP A 50 -14.00 24.33 -14.90
CA ASP A 50 -14.68 23.89 -13.66
C ASP A 50 -14.32 22.50 -13.07
N GLU A 51 -13.40 21.76 -13.66
CA GLU A 51 -12.86 20.51 -13.11
C GLU A 51 -11.41 20.65 -12.61
N TRP A 52 -11.10 19.95 -11.52
CA TRP A 52 -9.73 19.80 -11.01
C TRP A 52 -9.13 18.52 -11.58
N GLN A 53 -8.02 18.65 -12.31
CA GLN A 53 -7.28 17.53 -12.88
C GLN A 53 -5.99 17.32 -12.09
N LEU A 54 -5.89 16.18 -11.43
CA LEU A 54 -4.70 15.73 -10.73
C LEU A 54 -3.94 14.74 -11.61
N SER A 55 -2.70 15.08 -11.96
CA SER A 55 -1.75 14.20 -12.64
C SER A 55 -0.55 13.95 -11.73
N ALA A 56 -0.24 12.69 -11.47
CA ALA A 56 0.91 12.29 -10.66
C ALA A 56 1.73 11.24 -11.41
N GLN A 57 3.04 11.38 -11.38
CA GLN A 57 4.00 10.39 -11.86
C GLN A 57 4.67 9.74 -10.65
N LEU A 58 4.55 8.42 -10.54
CA LEU A 58 5.04 7.62 -9.43
C LEU A 58 6.23 6.78 -9.88
N GLN A 59 7.36 6.94 -9.22
CA GLN A 59 8.47 6.01 -9.34
C GLN A 59 8.43 5.02 -8.19
N PHE A 60 8.19 3.77 -8.53
CA PHE A 60 8.28 2.66 -7.59
C PHE A 60 9.06 1.51 -8.19
N GLU A 61 9.76 0.79 -7.33
CA GLU A 61 10.43 -0.46 -7.65
C GLU A 61 9.54 -1.62 -7.23
N VAL A 62 9.40 -2.62 -8.11
CA VAL A 62 8.58 -3.80 -7.84
C VAL A 62 9.48 -4.82 -7.14
N PRO A 63 9.11 -5.34 -5.95
CA PRO A 63 9.91 -6.35 -5.28
C PRO A 63 10.05 -7.62 -6.14
N ALA A 64 11.22 -8.26 -6.10
CA ALA A 64 11.49 -9.49 -6.87
C ALA A 64 10.44 -10.60 -6.63
N ALA A 65 9.88 -10.70 -5.42
CA ALA A 65 8.81 -11.64 -5.11
C ALA A 65 7.51 -11.39 -5.91
N VAL A 66 7.19 -10.12 -6.21
CA VAL A 66 6.05 -9.74 -7.04
C VAL A 66 6.31 -10.06 -8.50
N GLU A 67 7.54 -9.83 -8.99
CA GLU A 67 7.95 -10.20 -10.35
C GLU A 67 7.89 -11.72 -10.54
N ASP A 68 8.42 -12.50 -9.61
CA ASP A 68 8.37 -13.97 -9.64
C ASP A 68 6.93 -14.51 -9.60
N ALA A 69 6.07 -13.89 -8.79
CA ALA A 69 4.65 -14.26 -8.71
C ALA A 69 3.94 -13.98 -10.05
N LEU A 70 4.20 -12.82 -10.65
CA LEU A 70 3.69 -12.45 -11.96
C LEU A 70 4.15 -13.43 -13.04
N LEU A 71 5.43 -13.80 -13.08
CA LEU A 71 5.98 -14.78 -14.03
C LEU A 71 5.37 -16.17 -13.88
N LYS A 72 4.96 -16.55 -12.66
CA LYS A 72 4.20 -17.78 -12.39
C LYS A 72 2.73 -17.70 -12.84
N GLY A 73 2.31 -16.57 -13.42
CA GLY A 73 0.94 -16.35 -13.89
C GLY A 73 -0.02 -15.95 -12.77
N ILE A 74 0.49 -15.60 -11.59
CA ILE A 74 -0.35 -15.12 -10.48
C ILE A 74 -0.67 -13.64 -10.75
N PRO A 75 -1.95 -13.27 -10.93
CA PRO A 75 -2.33 -11.89 -11.21
C PRO A 75 -2.14 -11.02 -9.98
N MET A 76 -1.51 -9.85 -10.15
CA MET A 76 -1.31 -8.85 -9.09
C MET A 76 -2.18 -7.62 -9.36
N VAL A 77 -2.68 -7.00 -8.28
CA VAL A 77 -3.50 -5.79 -8.36
C VAL A 77 -2.73 -4.64 -7.71
N PHE A 78 -2.50 -3.60 -8.49
CA PHE A 78 -1.94 -2.33 -8.05
C PHE A 78 -3.08 -1.35 -7.81
N VAL A 79 -3.07 -0.69 -6.66
CA VAL A 79 -4.10 0.26 -6.26
C VAL A 79 -3.46 1.63 -6.12
N THR A 80 -3.93 2.59 -6.92
CA THR A 80 -3.52 3.98 -6.81
C THR A 80 -4.66 4.76 -6.17
N SER A 81 -4.40 5.36 -5.01
CA SER A 81 -5.37 6.20 -4.31
C SER A 81 -4.90 7.65 -4.28
N ALA A 82 -5.85 8.58 -4.47
CA ALA A 82 -5.64 10.00 -4.35
C ALA A 82 -6.69 10.58 -3.41
N ASP A 83 -6.21 11.19 -2.32
CA ASP A 83 -7.06 11.79 -1.30
C ASP A 83 -6.86 13.31 -1.29
N VAL A 84 -7.96 14.04 -1.48
CA VAL A 84 -7.97 15.50 -1.35
C VAL A 84 -8.44 15.86 0.05
N LEU A 85 -7.52 16.41 0.85
CA LEU A 85 -7.78 16.89 2.20
C LEU A 85 -8.09 18.39 2.18
N ARG A 86 -8.99 18.85 3.04
CA ARG A 86 -9.20 20.28 3.31
C ARG A 86 -8.79 20.57 4.74
N GLU A 87 -7.75 21.41 4.88
CA GLU A 87 -7.25 21.89 6.16
C GLU A 87 -8.32 22.74 6.87
N ARG A 88 -8.54 22.48 8.17
CA ARG A 88 -9.51 23.21 9.01
C ARG A 88 -8.86 23.70 10.29
N TRP A 89 -9.09 24.99 10.58
CA TRP A 89 -8.30 25.79 11.52
C TRP A 89 -8.42 25.48 13.03
N TYR A 90 -9.55 25.00 13.59
CA TYR A 90 -9.73 25.19 15.05
C TYR A 90 -10.13 24.02 15.95
N TRP A 91 -10.46 22.78 15.50
CA TRP A 91 -10.75 21.75 16.53
C TRP A 91 -10.77 20.26 16.13
N TRP A 92 -10.89 19.86 14.86
CA TRP A 92 -11.28 18.45 14.62
C TRP A 92 -10.86 17.94 13.23
N TYR A 93 -9.59 17.53 13.10
CA TYR A 93 -9.02 16.65 12.06
C TYR A 93 -9.19 17.10 10.58
N ASP A 94 -8.25 16.69 9.73
CA ASP A 94 -8.37 16.92 8.28
C ASP A 94 -9.55 16.13 7.72
N LYS A 95 -10.51 16.82 7.10
CA LYS A 95 -11.64 16.15 6.45
C LYS A 95 -11.24 15.77 5.02
N LYS A 96 -11.24 14.46 4.73
CA LYS A 96 -11.16 13.95 3.36
C LYS A 96 -12.37 14.42 2.56
N VAL A 97 -12.15 15.24 1.54
CA VAL A 97 -13.20 15.86 0.71
C VAL A 97 -13.53 14.98 -0.48
N VAL A 98 -12.50 14.45 -1.15
CA VAL A 98 -12.61 13.57 -2.31
C VAL A 98 -11.60 12.45 -2.16
N SER A 99 -12.00 11.22 -2.48
CA SER A 99 -11.12 10.07 -2.58
C SER A 99 -11.36 9.41 -3.93
N VAL A 100 -10.29 9.20 -4.69
CA VAL A 100 -10.34 8.52 -5.98
C VAL A 100 -9.39 7.33 -5.91
N GLU A 101 -9.90 6.16 -6.31
CA GLU A 101 -9.13 4.92 -6.37
C GLU A 101 -9.13 4.38 -7.80
N ARG A 102 -7.96 3.92 -8.25
CA ARG A 102 -7.76 3.24 -9.53
C ARG A 102 -7.14 1.87 -9.27
N ASN A 103 -7.84 0.83 -9.72
CA ASN A 103 -7.42 -0.56 -9.59
C ASN A 103 -6.82 -1.04 -10.91
N MET A 104 -5.58 -1.49 -10.88
CA MET A 104 -4.83 -1.91 -12.06
C MET A 104 -4.38 -3.36 -11.88
N ARG A 105 -5.03 -4.29 -12.59
CA ARG A 105 -4.70 -5.70 -12.53
C ARG A 105 -3.71 -6.05 -13.63
N LEU A 106 -2.52 -6.51 -13.24
CA LEU A 106 -1.49 -7.02 -14.14
C LEU A 106 -1.43 -8.55 -14.06
N ALA A 107 -1.48 -9.22 -15.22
CA ALA A 107 -1.36 -10.67 -15.31
C ALA A 107 -0.48 -11.08 -16.49
N TYR A 108 0.37 -12.09 -16.28
CA TYR A 108 1.15 -12.72 -17.34
C TYR A 108 0.44 -13.96 -17.87
N GLN A 109 0.35 -14.10 -19.20
CA GLN A 109 -0.18 -15.28 -19.87
C GLN A 109 0.98 -16.14 -20.39
N PRO A 110 1.31 -17.27 -19.74
CA PRO A 110 2.48 -18.07 -20.11
C PRO A 110 2.35 -18.72 -21.50
N LEU A 111 1.12 -19.02 -21.93
CA LEU A 111 0.84 -19.62 -23.25
C LEU A 111 1.12 -18.65 -24.40
N THR A 112 0.73 -17.38 -24.25
CA THR A 112 0.88 -16.36 -25.29
C THR A 112 2.11 -15.49 -25.08
N ARG A 113 2.78 -15.61 -23.92
CA ARG A 113 3.88 -14.76 -23.46
C ARG A 113 3.54 -13.28 -23.47
N ARG A 114 2.27 -12.94 -23.17
CA ARG A 114 1.79 -11.55 -23.15
C ARG A 114 1.42 -11.10 -21.75
N TRP A 115 1.69 -9.84 -21.48
CA TRP A 115 1.25 -9.12 -20.30
C TRP A 115 -0.10 -8.47 -20.57
N ARG A 116 -1.03 -8.58 -19.63
CA ARG A 116 -2.34 -7.91 -19.71
C ARG A 116 -2.52 -7.00 -18.51
N LEU A 117 -2.80 -5.75 -18.78
CA LEU A 117 -3.11 -4.72 -17.79
C LEU A 117 -4.57 -4.31 -17.94
N ASN A 118 -5.34 -4.49 -16.87
CA ASN A 118 -6.73 -4.03 -16.81
C ASN A 118 -6.82 -2.91 -15.79
N VAL A 119 -7.11 -1.70 -16.26
CA VAL A 119 -7.26 -0.51 -15.44
C VAL A 119 -8.74 -0.24 -15.24
N ASN A 120 -9.18 -0.30 -14.00
CA ASN A 120 -10.53 -0.02 -13.56
C ASN A 120 -10.49 1.25 -12.71
N SER A 121 -10.98 2.35 -13.28
CA SER A 121 -11.24 3.58 -12.51
C SER A 121 -12.52 3.38 -11.69
N GLY A 122 -12.51 3.72 -10.40
CA GLY A 122 -13.72 3.76 -9.56
C GLY A 122 -14.80 4.69 -10.11
N PRO A 123 -15.95 4.89 -9.44
CA PRO A 123 -17.05 5.68 -9.97
C PRO A 123 -16.61 7.14 -10.19
N VAL A 124 -16.23 7.46 -11.43
CA VAL A 124 -15.86 8.81 -11.86
C VAL A 124 -17.16 9.59 -12.03
N ALA A 125 -17.38 10.56 -11.15
CA ALA A 125 -18.36 11.60 -11.40
C ALA A 125 -17.87 12.50 -12.55
N SER A 126 -18.83 12.88 -13.40
CA SER A 126 -18.88 13.94 -14.42
C SER A 126 -18.35 13.78 -15.85
N SER A 127 -17.25 13.10 -16.20
CA SER A 127 -16.76 13.27 -17.60
C SER A 127 -16.09 12.08 -18.31
N SER A 128 -15.99 10.89 -17.70
CA SER A 128 -15.62 9.69 -18.45
C SER A 128 -16.38 8.46 -17.96
N VAL A 129 -17.14 7.88 -18.87
CA VAL A 129 -17.79 6.57 -18.77
C VAL A 129 -16.85 5.57 -18.08
N GLY A 130 -17.38 4.73 -17.19
CA GLY A 130 -16.66 3.67 -16.48
C GLY A 130 -15.99 2.63 -17.39
N LEU A 131 -14.98 3.07 -18.12
CA LEU A 131 -14.21 2.34 -19.10
C LEU A 131 -13.11 1.60 -18.36
N ALA A 132 -13.26 0.29 -18.23
CA ALA A 132 -12.14 -0.58 -17.93
C ALA A 132 -11.21 -0.58 -19.15
N LEU A 133 -10.02 0.03 -19.01
CA LEU A 133 -9.02 0.03 -20.07
C LEU A 133 -8.26 -1.30 -20.02
N ASN A 134 -8.33 -2.08 -21.09
CA ASN A 134 -7.63 -3.35 -21.19
C ASN A 134 -6.49 -3.17 -22.21
N GLN A 135 -5.24 -3.25 -21.75
CA GLN A 135 -4.04 -3.09 -22.59
C GLN A 135 -3.19 -4.36 -22.53
N SER A 136 -2.56 -4.71 -23.65
CA SER A 136 -1.64 -5.85 -23.73
C SER A 136 -0.24 -5.39 -24.10
N PHE A 137 0.76 -5.94 -23.42
CA PHE A 137 2.17 -5.62 -23.62
C PHE A 137 2.99 -6.89 -23.83
N ASP A 138 4.15 -6.75 -24.47
CA ASP A 138 5.05 -7.88 -24.72
C ASP A 138 6.17 -7.96 -23.67
N THR A 139 6.47 -6.86 -22.97
CA THR A 139 7.48 -6.81 -21.90
C THR A 139 6.93 -6.29 -20.58
N LEU A 140 7.49 -6.77 -19.45
CA LEU A 140 7.12 -6.32 -18.11
C LEU A 140 7.43 -4.84 -17.92
N ALA A 141 8.60 -4.38 -18.36
CA ALA A 141 9.01 -2.98 -18.24
C ALA A 141 8.01 -2.03 -18.91
N GLN A 142 7.48 -2.40 -20.08
CA GLN A 142 6.46 -1.61 -20.77
C GLN A 142 5.14 -1.60 -20.00
N ALA A 143 4.71 -2.74 -19.46
CA ALA A 143 3.51 -2.81 -18.63
C ALA A 143 3.64 -1.96 -17.35
N LEU A 144 4.80 -1.98 -16.69
CA LEU A 144 5.07 -1.17 -15.51
C LEU A 144 5.14 0.33 -15.84
N SER A 145 5.67 0.70 -17.01
CA SER A 145 5.68 2.10 -17.45
C SER A 145 4.28 2.69 -17.65
N ALA A 146 3.28 1.85 -17.94
CA ALA A 146 1.89 2.29 -18.06
C ALA A 146 1.19 2.50 -16.70
N ILE A 147 1.76 1.97 -15.61
CA ILE A 147 1.25 2.12 -14.23
C ILE A 147 1.90 3.30 -13.51
N LYS A 148 3.16 3.62 -13.86
CA LYS A 148 3.99 4.67 -13.24
C LYS A 148 3.54 6.07 -13.62
#